data_AF-A0A1S3W1G6-F1
#
_entry.id   AF-A0A1S3W1G6-F1
#
_cell.length_a   1.000
_cell.length_b   1.000
_cell.length_c   1.000
_cell.angle_alpha   90.00
_cell.angle_beta   90.00
_cell.angle_gamma   90.00
#
_symmetry.space_group_name_H-M   'P 1'
#
loop_
_entity.id
_entity.type
_entity.pdbx_description
1 polymer ?
#
loop_
_entity_poly.entity_id
_entity_poly.type
_entity_poly.pdbx_seq_one_letter_code
_entity_poly.pdbx_strand_id
1 'polypeptide(L)'
;MGSNAFFSSILYCFLVATSASAAPFISDHIFETEPSTGRALLQAKKACKVDFENQNYTVLTSQCKGPQYPPKVCCDAFKQFACPFADDINDLSTNCADVMFSYINIYGKYPPGLFANQCKGDELGLDCSNVKPANQSSTSHTINLPPPHFISLISVSFFLILFTSFSTLY
;
A
#
# COMPACT_ATOMS: atom_id res chain seq x y z
N MET A 1 -30.49 -7.62 -76.82
CA MET A 1 -29.76 -7.66 -75.53
C MET A 1 -30.13 -6.42 -74.72
N GLY A 2 -30.82 -6.52 -73.57
CA GLY A 2 -31.26 -5.31 -72.87
C GLY A 2 -32.00 -5.46 -71.53
N SER A 3 -31.87 -6.57 -70.81
CA SER A 3 -32.57 -6.75 -69.51
C SER A 3 -31.64 -6.67 -68.28
N ASN A 4 -30.33 -6.89 -68.44
CA ASN A 4 -29.39 -6.97 -67.31
C ASN A 4 -28.78 -5.61 -66.90
N ALA A 5 -28.90 -4.59 -67.75
CA ALA A 5 -28.38 -3.25 -67.45
C ALA A 5 -29.32 -2.45 -66.53
N PHE A 6 -30.64 -2.68 -66.63
CA PHE A 6 -31.64 -1.98 -65.82
C PHE A 6 -31.66 -2.47 -64.37
N PHE A 7 -31.54 -3.79 -64.15
CA PHE A 7 -31.45 -4.36 -62.80
C PHE A 7 -30.17 -3.96 -62.06
N SER A 8 -29.04 -3.85 -62.77
CA SER A 8 -27.76 -3.42 -62.19
C SER A 8 -27.76 -1.95 -61.75
N SER A 9 -28.43 -1.08 -62.51
CA SER A 9 -28.56 0.35 -62.20
C SER A 9 -29.44 0.60 -60.96
N ILE A 10 -30.52 -0.18 -60.79
CA ILE A 10 -31.41 -0.07 -59.62
C ILE A 10 -30.71 -0.51 -58.33
N LEU A 11 -29.89 -1.57 -58.39
CA LEU A 11 -29.16 -2.09 -57.22
C LEU A 11 -28.04 -1.14 -56.75
N TYR A 12 -27.43 -0.39 -57.68
CA TYR A 12 -26.44 0.65 -57.36
C TYR A 12 -27.06 1.87 -56.66
N CYS A 13 -28.25 2.30 -57.09
CA CYS A 13 -28.97 3.42 -56.46
C CYS A 13 -29.41 3.12 -55.02
N PHE A 14 -29.75 1.86 -54.69
CA PHE A 14 -30.08 1.46 -53.33
C PHE A 14 -28.87 1.42 -52.38
N LEU A 15 -27.68 1.05 -52.87
CA LEU A 15 -26.45 1.01 -52.07
C LEU A 15 -25.90 2.40 -51.70
N VAL A 16 -26.12 3.42 -52.55
CA VAL A 16 -25.68 4.80 -52.30
C VAL A 16 -26.66 5.57 -51.38
N ALA A 17 -27.91 5.12 -51.26
CA ALA A 17 -28.92 5.77 -50.42
C ALA A 17 -28.85 5.41 -48.91
N THR A 18 -27.99 4.47 -48.50
CA THR A 18 -27.88 4.03 -47.09
C THR A 18 -26.71 4.71 -46.34
N SER A 19 -25.99 5.65 -46.95
CA SER A 19 -24.92 6.41 -46.30
C SER A 19 -25.29 7.88 -46.08
N ALA A 20 -26.42 8.13 -45.42
CA ALA A 20 -26.75 9.48 -44.95
C ALA A 20 -27.44 9.45 -43.57
N SER A 21 -26.83 10.17 -42.62
CA SER A 21 -27.17 10.38 -41.20
C SER A 21 -26.65 9.29 -40.25
N ALA A 22 -25.92 9.59 -39.17
CA ALA A 22 -25.89 10.82 -38.38
C ALA A 22 -24.46 11.19 -37.96
N ALA A 23 -24.08 12.45 -38.18
CA ALA A 23 -23.05 13.09 -37.35
C ALA A 23 -23.75 13.57 -36.07
N PRO A 24 -23.24 13.27 -34.86
CA PRO A 24 -23.68 13.99 -33.68
C PRO A 24 -23.08 15.40 -33.77
N PHE A 25 -23.91 16.40 -34.05
CA PHE A 25 -23.58 17.78 -33.69
C PHE A 25 -23.62 17.85 -32.16
N ILE A 26 -22.44 17.83 -31.52
CA ILE A 26 -22.32 18.21 -30.11
C ILE A 26 -21.86 19.67 -30.10
N SER A 27 -22.75 20.50 -29.56
CA SER A 27 -22.54 21.92 -29.31
C SER A 27 -21.31 22.13 -28.44
N ASP A 28 -20.44 23.05 -28.84
CA ASP A 28 -19.37 23.60 -28.01
C ASP A 28 -20.02 24.37 -26.85
N HIS A 29 -20.27 23.69 -25.74
CA HIS A 29 -20.50 24.35 -24.46
C HIS A 29 -20.09 23.40 -23.33
N ILE A 30 -18.90 23.67 -22.79
CA ILE A 30 -18.53 23.48 -21.39
C ILE A 30 -18.88 22.08 -20.85
N PHE A 31 -18.03 21.11 -21.16
CA PHE A 31 -17.80 20.01 -20.24
C PHE A 31 -16.35 20.11 -19.80
N GLU A 32 -16.16 20.43 -18.52
CA GLU A 32 -14.94 20.11 -17.79
C GLU A 32 -14.52 18.70 -18.21
N THR A 33 -13.24 18.58 -18.55
CA THR A 33 -12.65 17.36 -19.06
C THR A 33 -12.69 16.30 -17.96
N GLU A 34 -13.80 15.57 -17.84
CA GLU A 34 -13.82 14.33 -17.07
C GLU A 34 -13.10 13.28 -17.93
N PRO A 35 -11.92 12.78 -17.51
CA PRO A 35 -11.19 11.82 -18.30
C PRO A 35 -12.00 10.53 -18.40
N SER A 36 -12.39 10.20 -19.63
CA SER A 36 -12.99 8.94 -20.03
C SER A 36 -12.23 7.78 -19.40
N THR A 37 -12.89 7.09 -18.47
CA THR A 37 -12.39 5.88 -17.80
C THR A 37 -12.39 4.71 -18.81
N GLY A 38 -11.36 4.68 -19.65
CA GLY A 38 -11.03 3.53 -20.48
C GLY A 38 -10.30 2.48 -19.65
N ARG A 39 -11.02 1.46 -19.18
CA ARG A 39 -10.50 0.25 -18.51
C ARG A 39 -9.61 0.48 -17.28
N ALA A 40 -10.16 1.03 -16.20
CA ALA A 40 -9.54 0.90 -14.88
C ALA A 40 -9.86 -0.49 -14.28
N LEU A 41 -9.16 -1.54 -14.74
CA LEU A 41 -9.27 -2.91 -14.18
C LEU A 41 -8.45 -3.12 -12.90
N LEU A 42 -7.83 -2.06 -12.39
CA LEU A 42 -7.59 -1.90 -10.96
C LEU A 42 -8.57 -0.81 -10.55
N GLN A 43 -9.58 -1.15 -9.76
CA GLN A 43 -10.26 -0.11 -8.98
C GLN A 43 -9.16 0.72 -8.35
N ALA A 44 -9.05 2.00 -8.74
CA ALA A 44 -7.94 2.86 -8.35
C ALA A 44 -8.07 3.20 -6.86
N LYS A 45 -7.75 2.22 -6.02
CA LYS A 45 -7.66 2.34 -4.58
C LYS A 45 -6.52 3.31 -4.27
N LYS A 46 -6.70 4.10 -3.23
CA LYS A 46 -5.65 4.98 -2.73
C LYS A 46 -4.45 4.13 -2.30
N ALA A 47 -3.25 4.66 -2.51
CA ALA A 47 -2.03 4.02 -2.04
C ALA A 47 -2.04 3.92 -0.51
N CYS A 48 -1.62 2.76 0.00
CA CYS A 48 -1.44 2.54 1.42
C CYS A 48 -0.36 3.47 1.99
N LYS A 49 -0.64 4.08 3.15
CA LYS A 49 0.33 4.92 3.85
C LYS A 49 1.27 4.15 4.76
N VAL A 50 0.91 2.91 5.12
CA VAL A 50 1.76 2.02 5.92
C VAL A 50 2.87 1.47 5.02
N ASP A 51 4.10 1.66 5.46
CA ASP A 51 5.28 1.07 4.82
C ASP A 51 5.38 -0.40 5.22
N PHE A 52 4.64 -1.26 4.50
CA PHE A 52 4.70 -2.70 4.69
C PHE A 52 6.03 -3.32 4.23
N GLU A 53 6.74 -2.70 3.28
CA GLU A 53 8.03 -3.20 2.80
C GLU A 53 9.04 -3.36 3.94
N ASN A 54 9.09 -2.37 4.82
CA ASN A 54 10.06 -2.33 5.91
C ASN A 54 9.53 -2.86 7.26
N GLN A 55 8.39 -3.55 7.29
CA GLN A 55 7.87 -4.16 8.52
C GLN A 55 8.67 -5.39 8.97
N ASN A 56 8.56 -5.74 10.25
CA ASN A 56 9.19 -6.93 10.80
C ASN A 56 8.31 -8.18 10.61
N TYR A 57 8.65 -8.98 9.60
CA TYR A 57 7.96 -10.24 9.26
C TYR A 57 8.37 -11.44 10.12
N THR A 58 9.27 -11.26 11.08
CA THR A 58 9.84 -12.38 11.86
C THR A 58 8.78 -13.17 12.61
N VAL A 59 7.74 -12.51 13.13
CA VAL A 59 6.64 -13.19 13.84
C VAL A 59 5.96 -14.24 12.96
N LEU A 60 5.78 -13.95 11.67
CA LEU A 60 5.24 -14.88 10.68
C LEU A 60 6.26 -15.96 10.34
N THR A 61 7.45 -15.57 9.89
CA THR A 61 8.44 -16.50 9.31
C THR A 61 9.09 -17.43 10.33
N SER A 62 9.12 -17.04 11.61
CA SER A 62 9.63 -17.89 12.69
C SER A 62 8.63 -18.93 13.19
N GLN A 63 7.32 -18.64 13.11
CA GLN A 63 6.26 -19.47 13.70
C GLN A 63 5.48 -20.25 12.64
N CYS A 64 5.04 -19.60 11.56
CA CYS A 64 4.27 -20.21 10.49
C CYS A 64 5.22 -20.79 9.43
N LYS A 65 5.50 -22.10 9.51
CA LYS A 65 6.45 -22.79 8.62
C LYS A 65 5.78 -23.89 7.79
N GLY A 66 6.23 -24.00 6.54
CA GLY A 66 5.87 -25.08 5.64
C GLY A 66 6.60 -26.39 5.96
N PRO A 67 6.23 -27.50 5.29
CA PRO A 67 5.24 -27.56 4.21
C PRO A 67 3.78 -27.63 4.71
N GLN A 68 3.56 -28.00 5.96
CA GLN A 68 2.22 -28.29 6.46
C GLN A 68 1.43 -27.04 6.89
N TYR A 69 2.11 -25.92 7.18
CA TYR A 69 1.54 -24.65 7.63
C TYR A 69 0.44 -24.82 8.69
N PRO A 70 0.78 -25.17 9.94
CA PRO A 70 -0.22 -25.49 10.97
C PRO A 70 -1.22 -24.32 11.18
N PRO A 71 -2.53 -24.50 10.93
CA PRO A 71 -3.50 -23.40 10.85
C PRO A 71 -3.50 -22.50 12.09
N LYS A 72 -3.62 -23.08 13.29
CA LYS A 72 -3.67 -22.33 14.55
C LYS A 72 -2.43 -21.45 14.74
N VAL A 73 -1.24 -22.03 14.57
CA VAL A 73 0.04 -21.31 14.73
C VAL A 73 0.17 -20.20 13.70
N CYS A 74 -0.19 -20.48 12.44
CA CYS A 74 -0.13 -19.50 11.36
C CYS A 74 -1.12 -18.34 11.54
N CYS A 75 -2.34 -18.62 11.99
CA CYS A 75 -3.34 -17.60 12.23
C CYS A 75 -3.02 -16.77 13.48
N ASP A 76 -2.50 -17.37 14.53
CA ASP A 76 -2.04 -16.63 15.71
C ASP A 76 -0.89 -15.69 15.35
N ALA A 77 0.11 -16.17 14.60
CA ALA A 77 1.22 -15.34 14.10
C ALA A 77 0.73 -14.23 13.14
N PHE A 78 -0.24 -14.53 12.28
CA PHE A 78 -0.84 -13.54 11.39
C PHE A 78 -1.58 -12.44 12.15
N LYS A 79 -2.38 -12.79 13.16
CA LYS A 79 -3.04 -11.81 14.03
C LYS A 79 -2.02 -10.93 14.76
N GLN A 80 -0.93 -11.51 15.25
CA GLN A 80 0.18 -10.78 15.88
C GLN A 80 0.83 -9.75 14.94
N PHE A 81 0.93 -10.07 13.66
CA PHE A 81 1.47 -9.16 12.65
C PHE A 81 0.45 -8.11 12.18
N ALA A 82 -0.77 -8.52 11.87
CA ALA A 82 -1.74 -7.70 11.14
C ALA A 82 -2.60 -6.80 12.06
N CYS A 83 -2.90 -7.22 13.28
CA CYS A 83 -3.79 -6.48 14.16
C CYS A 83 -3.32 -5.06 14.54
N PRO A 84 -2.01 -4.75 14.67
CA PRO A 84 -1.54 -3.38 14.83
C PRO A 84 -1.91 -2.45 13.67
N PHE A 85 -2.23 -2.99 12.50
CA PHE A 85 -2.58 -2.26 11.28
C PHE A 85 -4.05 -2.48 10.87
N ALA A 86 -4.90 -2.97 11.79
CA ALA A 86 -6.27 -3.38 11.49
C ALA A 86 -7.08 -2.26 10.81
N ASP A 87 -6.96 -1.02 11.28
CA ASP A 87 -7.69 0.12 10.73
C ASP A 87 -7.29 0.39 9.27
N ASP A 88 -5.99 0.35 8.96
CA ASP A 88 -5.47 0.58 7.61
C ASP A 88 -5.85 -0.54 6.64
N ILE A 89 -5.73 -1.81 7.06
CA ILE A 89 -6.02 -2.96 6.19
C ILE A 89 -7.51 -3.22 6.00
N ASN A 90 -8.36 -2.74 6.93
CA ASN A 90 -9.81 -2.80 6.80
C ASN A 90 -10.40 -1.62 6.01
N ASP A 91 -9.61 -0.58 5.68
CA ASP A 91 -10.04 0.49 4.79
C ASP A 91 -10.12 0.02 3.33
N LEU A 92 -11.35 -0.31 2.91
CA LEU A 92 -11.66 -0.76 1.54
C LEU A 92 -11.38 0.30 0.46
N SER A 93 -11.16 1.57 0.82
CA SER A 93 -10.79 2.64 -0.11
C SER A 93 -9.30 2.64 -0.48
N THR A 94 -8.47 1.88 0.24
CA THR A 94 -7.03 1.76 0.01
C THR A 94 -6.63 0.36 -0.46
N ASN A 95 -5.41 0.25 -0.97
CA ASN A 95 -4.79 -1.03 -1.32
C ASN A 95 -3.96 -1.63 -0.18
N CYS A 96 -4.14 -1.20 1.08
CA CYS A 96 -3.32 -1.65 2.21
C CYS A 96 -3.34 -3.17 2.41
N ALA A 97 -4.50 -3.82 2.33
CA ALA A 97 -4.58 -5.28 2.44
C ALA A 97 -3.80 -5.99 1.32
N ASP A 98 -3.94 -5.49 0.08
CA ASP A 98 -3.28 -6.07 -1.10
C ASP A 98 -1.76 -5.96 -0.99
N VAL A 99 -1.26 -4.79 -0.57
CA VAL A 99 0.17 -4.53 -0.34
C VAL A 99 0.70 -5.39 0.82
N MET A 100 -0.03 -5.45 1.94
CA MET A 100 0.35 -6.27 3.10
C MET A 100 0.52 -7.75 2.70
N PHE A 101 -0.49 -8.35 2.05
CA PHE A 101 -0.42 -9.75 1.64
C PHE A 101 0.68 -10.01 0.61
N SER A 102 0.97 -9.06 -0.28
CA SER A 102 2.09 -9.17 -1.22
C SER A 102 3.42 -9.38 -0.48
N TYR A 103 3.76 -8.50 0.46
CA TYR A 103 5.02 -8.63 1.21
C TYR A 103 5.03 -9.81 2.17
N ILE A 104 3.90 -10.17 2.80
CA ILE A 104 3.76 -11.41 3.58
C ILE A 104 4.17 -12.61 2.73
N ASN A 105 3.61 -12.72 1.52
CA ASN A 105 3.86 -13.86 0.63
C ASN A 105 5.31 -13.88 0.14
N ILE A 106 5.90 -12.72 -0.19
CA ILE A 106 7.27 -12.61 -0.68
C ILE A 106 8.28 -12.96 0.41
N TYR A 107 8.19 -12.34 1.60
CA TYR A 107 9.17 -12.57 2.68
C TYR A 107 9.03 -13.95 3.31
N GLY A 108 7.80 -14.44 3.48
CA GLY A 108 7.54 -15.76 4.05
C GLY A 108 7.57 -16.91 3.06
N LYS A 109 7.63 -16.63 1.75
CA LYS A 109 7.46 -17.61 0.66
C LYS A 109 6.16 -18.41 0.80
N TYR A 110 5.10 -17.74 1.27
CA TYR A 110 3.80 -18.37 1.50
C TYR A 110 3.04 -18.54 0.19
N PRO A 111 2.31 -19.65 0.01
CA PRO A 111 1.42 -19.81 -1.12
C PRO A 111 0.28 -18.79 -1.06
N PRO A 112 -0.19 -18.28 -2.22
CA PRO A 112 -1.28 -17.30 -2.26
C PRO A 112 -2.54 -17.88 -1.62
N GLY A 113 -3.21 -17.06 -0.80
CA GLY A 113 -4.43 -17.45 -0.10
C GLY A 113 -4.22 -18.31 1.15
N LEU A 114 -2.98 -18.61 1.57
CA LEU A 114 -2.71 -19.43 2.77
C LEU A 114 -3.51 -18.95 3.99
N PHE A 115 -3.46 -17.65 4.28
CA PHE A 115 -4.13 -17.06 5.44
C PHE A 115 -5.63 -16.87 5.20
N ALA A 116 -6.05 -16.48 4.00
CA ALA A 116 -7.47 -16.33 3.66
C ALA A 116 -8.24 -17.66 3.77
N ASN A 117 -7.59 -18.78 3.43
CA ASN A 117 -8.21 -20.10 3.47
C ASN A 117 -8.25 -20.70 4.89
N GLN A 118 -7.23 -20.44 5.70
CA GLN A 118 -7.07 -21.07 7.02
C GLN A 118 -7.56 -20.22 8.18
N CYS A 119 -7.41 -18.90 8.08
CA CYS A 119 -7.70 -17.97 9.17
C CYS A 119 -9.10 -17.39 9.02
N LYS A 120 -10.09 -18.21 9.38
CA LYS A 120 -11.48 -17.80 9.50
C LYS A 120 -11.74 -17.42 10.95
N GLY A 121 -12.13 -16.18 11.18
CA GLY A 121 -12.66 -15.76 12.47
C GLY A 121 -14.17 -16.02 12.55
N ASP A 122 -14.86 -15.19 13.32
CA ASP A 122 -16.31 -15.26 13.47
C ASP A 122 -17.01 -14.36 12.41
N GLU A 123 -18.30 -14.07 12.58
CA GLU A 123 -19.08 -13.24 11.64
C GLU A 123 -18.51 -11.83 11.45
N LEU A 124 -17.73 -11.33 12.41
CA LEU A 124 -17.05 -10.03 12.37
C LEU A 124 -15.63 -10.10 11.80
N GLY A 125 -15.17 -11.29 11.40
CA GLY A 125 -13.80 -11.52 10.97
C GLY A 125 -12.87 -11.93 12.11
N LEU A 126 -11.57 -11.68 11.94
CA LEU A 126 -10.54 -12.07 12.91
C LEU A 126 -10.52 -11.08 14.09
N ASP A 127 -10.82 -11.56 15.29
CA ASP A 127 -10.83 -10.73 16.51
C ASP A 127 -9.41 -10.28 16.93
N CYS A 128 -9.14 -8.98 16.92
CA CYS A 128 -7.86 -8.42 17.35
C CYS A 128 -7.77 -8.06 18.85
N SER A 129 -8.81 -8.33 19.65
CA SER A 129 -8.90 -7.90 21.05
C SER A 129 -7.91 -8.62 21.99
N ASN A 130 -7.53 -9.86 21.69
CA ASN A 130 -6.63 -10.67 22.51
C ASN A 130 -5.39 -11.14 21.72
N VAL A 131 -4.65 -10.18 21.16
CA VAL A 131 -3.40 -10.50 20.46
C VAL A 131 -2.24 -10.34 21.42
N LYS A 132 -1.54 -11.45 21.69
CA LYS A 132 -0.28 -11.40 22.43
C LYS A 132 0.70 -10.53 21.63
N PRO A 133 1.26 -9.44 22.17
CA PRO A 133 2.19 -8.61 21.42
C PRO A 133 3.34 -9.48 20.92
N ALA A 134 3.67 -9.37 19.63
CA ALA A 134 4.81 -10.04 19.03
C ALA A 134 6.09 -9.49 19.66
N ASN A 135 6.52 -10.08 20.79
CA ASN A 135 7.72 -9.72 21.56
C ASN A 135 8.27 -8.35 21.19
N GLN A 136 7.49 -7.31 21.49
CA GLN A 136 8.13 -6.04 21.75
C GLN A 136 8.99 -6.38 22.95
N SER A 137 10.31 -6.34 22.79
CA SER A 137 11.14 -5.99 23.92
C SER A 137 10.44 -4.77 24.50
N SER A 138 9.75 -4.94 25.63
CA SER A 138 9.18 -3.86 26.40
C SER A 138 10.37 -3.08 26.94
N THR A 139 11.07 -2.38 26.06
CA THR A 139 11.67 -1.13 26.46
C THR A 139 10.46 -0.26 26.65
N SER A 140 9.93 -0.25 27.88
CA SER A 140 9.32 0.95 28.40
C SER A 140 10.30 2.06 28.07
N HIS A 141 10.06 2.80 27.00
CA HIS A 141 10.60 4.13 26.87
C HIS A 141 9.87 4.96 27.92
N THR A 142 10.24 4.74 29.18
CA THR A 142 10.33 5.84 30.11
C THR A 142 11.25 6.81 29.38
N ILE A 143 10.65 7.86 28.82
CA ILE A 143 11.41 9.02 28.37
C ILE A 143 11.97 9.61 29.66
N ASN A 144 13.09 9.05 30.14
CA ASN A 144 14.01 9.74 31.01
C ASN A 144 14.67 10.75 30.10
N LEU A 145 13.98 11.87 29.90
CA LEU A 145 14.58 13.08 29.39
C LEU A 145 15.67 13.44 30.42
N PRO A 146 16.97 13.34 30.09
CA PRO A 146 17.98 13.83 31.00
C PRO A 146 17.73 15.34 31.17
N PRO A 147 17.81 15.87 32.41
CA PRO A 147 17.68 17.30 32.62
C PRO A 147 18.71 18.05 31.76
N PRO A 148 18.36 19.20 31.17
CA PRO A 148 19.27 19.94 30.31
C PRO A 148 20.57 20.22 31.06
N HIS A 149 21.66 19.64 30.56
CA HIS A 149 22.99 19.76 31.11
C HIS A 149 23.50 21.20 30.89
N PHE A 150 23.24 22.09 31.84
CA PHE A 150 23.76 23.46 31.91
C PHE A 150 25.26 23.51 32.32
N ILE A 151 26.09 22.58 31.85
CA ILE A 151 27.52 22.55 32.20
C ILE A 151 28.35 22.34 30.94
N SER A 152 28.42 23.35 30.09
CA SER A 152 29.49 23.46 29.08
C SER A 152 29.68 24.91 28.63
N LEU A 153 30.06 25.79 29.56
CA LEU A 153 30.62 27.10 29.23
C LEU A 153 31.86 27.48 30.04
N ILE A 154 32.50 26.52 30.72
CA ILE A 154 33.71 26.79 31.53
C ILE A 154 34.98 26.12 30.96
N SER A 155 34.89 25.37 29.86
CA SER A 155 36.07 24.73 29.25
C SER A 155 36.84 25.65 28.28
N VAL A 156 36.15 26.58 27.61
CA VAL A 156 36.79 27.44 26.59
C VAL A 156 37.68 28.52 27.22
N SER A 157 37.37 28.98 28.43
CA SER A 157 38.14 30.02 29.12
C SER A 157 39.48 29.54 29.66
N PHE A 158 39.63 28.25 30.00
CA PHE A 158 40.90 27.71 30.51
C PHE A 158 41.95 27.57 29.41
N PHE A 159 41.54 27.17 28.20
CA PHE A 159 42.46 27.02 27.06
C PHE A 159 43.01 28.36 26.56
N LEU A 160 42.22 29.45 26.62
CA LEU A 160 42.68 30.78 26.21
C LEU A 160 43.69 31.39 27.20
N ILE A 161 43.52 31.15 28.51
CA ILE A 161 44.45 31.63 29.55
C ILE A 161 45.80 30.89 29.49
N LEU A 162 45.79 29.60 29.15
CA LEU A 162 47.03 28.84 28.96
C LEU A 162 47.82 29.33 27.73
N PHE A 163 47.12 29.67 26.65
CA PHE A 163 47.74 30.15 25.41
C PHE A 163 48.36 31.55 25.58
N THR A 164 47.71 32.47 26.30
CA THR A 164 48.27 33.81 26.54
C THR A 164 49.48 33.77 27.49
N SER A 165 49.47 32.86 28.47
CA SER A 165 50.61 32.70 29.40
C SER A 165 51.86 32.14 28.70
N PHE A 166 51.70 31.24 27.72
CA PHE A 166 52.81 30.69 26.95
C PHE A 166 53.45 31.71 25.98
N SER A 167 52.65 32.61 25.42
CA SER A 167 53.15 33.63 24.47
C SER A 167 53.91 34.79 25.12
N THR A 168 53.93 34.88 26.46
CA THR A 168 54.64 35.96 27.19
C THR A 168 55.97 35.49 27.78
N LEU A 169 56.34 34.22 27.59
CA LEU A 169 57.56 33.58 28.10
C LEU A 169 58.53 33.15 26.98
N TYR A 170 58.29 33.59 25.74
CA TYR A 170 59.21 33.45 24.60
C TYR A 170 59.43 34.80 23.92
#